data_AF-A0A4R4NNI3-F1
#
_entry.id   AF-A0A4R4NNI3-F1
#
_cell.length_a   1.000
_cell.length_b   1.000
_cell.length_c   1.000
_cell.angle_alpha   90.00
_cell.angle_beta   90.00
_cell.angle_gamma   90.00
#
_symmetry.space_group_name_H-M   'P 1'
#
loop_
_entity.id
_entity.type
_entity.pdbx_description
1 polymer ?
#
loop_
_entity_poly.entity_id
_entity_poly.type
_entity_poly.pdbx_seq_one_letter_code
_entity_poly.pdbx_strand_id
1 'polypeptide(L)'
;MSGHDLREWTTAQFRSAMTAAMRADPHALDRLARANAALDPHSAAFLRTARMLTLATSAALTTVLTVHRPGRDRRERLVCAACGVGHCQTLRAISDALAAYGLQSDPVDRAEAWRRADAWYARTASRPVPLSIEAFDEGFIARSAEEAFDGVLVVDRHTGALTQWPPLATDALASQYRHYLRGTL
;
A
#
# COMPACT_ATOMS: atom_id res chain seq x y z
N MET A 1 5.01 17.56 -1.77
CA MET A 1 5.53 16.21 -2.07
C MET A 1 6.59 16.29 -3.14
N SER A 2 7.76 15.73 -2.88
CA SER A 2 8.81 15.56 -3.87
C SER A 2 8.36 14.55 -4.96
N GLY A 3 9.07 14.50 -6.10
CA GLY A 3 8.78 13.50 -7.13
C GLY A 3 9.00 12.05 -6.68
N HIS A 4 9.79 11.85 -5.62
CA HIS A 4 9.99 10.55 -4.98
C HIS A 4 8.75 10.16 -4.15
N ASP A 5 8.30 11.05 -3.27
CA ASP A 5 7.13 10.86 -2.41
C ASP A 5 5.86 10.59 -3.24
N LEU A 6 5.72 11.28 -4.38
CA LEU A 6 4.59 11.11 -5.30
C LEU A 6 4.53 9.70 -5.90
N ARG A 7 5.69 9.14 -6.30
CA ARG A 7 5.75 7.78 -6.83
C ARG A 7 5.48 6.76 -5.74
N GLU A 8 6.08 6.92 -4.57
CA GLU A 8 5.90 5.99 -3.46
C GLU A 8 4.44 5.90 -3.05
N TRP A 9 3.78 7.05 -2.89
CA TRP A 9 2.35 7.14 -2.66
C TRP A 9 1.54 6.45 -3.78
N THR A 10 1.79 6.81 -5.05
CA THR A 10 1.09 6.24 -6.21
C THR A 10 1.25 4.72 -6.28
N THR A 11 2.47 4.22 -6.03
CA THR A 11 2.79 2.78 -6.05
C THR A 11 2.12 2.06 -4.89
N ALA A 12 2.06 2.67 -3.71
CA ALA A 12 1.38 2.11 -2.55
C ALA A 12 -0.12 1.94 -2.81
N GLN A 13 -0.78 2.93 -3.42
CA GLN A 13 -2.20 2.84 -3.78
C GLN A 13 -2.49 1.66 -4.72
N PHE A 14 -1.70 1.49 -5.80
CA PHE A 14 -1.90 0.36 -6.71
C PHE A 14 -1.62 -0.99 -6.08
N ARG A 15 -0.58 -1.10 -5.26
CA ARG A 15 -0.28 -2.34 -4.53
C ARG A 15 -1.40 -2.70 -3.55
N SER A 16 -1.98 -1.69 -2.91
CA SER A 16 -3.10 -1.88 -2.01
C SER A 16 -4.34 -2.39 -2.74
N ALA A 17 -4.74 -1.73 -3.83
CA ALA A 17 -5.86 -2.17 -4.68
C ALA A 17 -5.65 -3.57 -5.27
N MET A 18 -4.44 -3.86 -5.75
CA MET A 18 -4.06 -5.18 -6.26
C MET A 18 -4.17 -6.24 -5.17
N THR A 19 -3.68 -5.95 -3.96
CA THR A 19 -3.74 -6.87 -2.81
C THR A 19 -5.18 -7.15 -2.39
N ALA A 20 -6.02 -6.12 -2.33
CA ALA A 20 -7.45 -6.27 -2.04
C ALA A 20 -8.13 -7.16 -3.10
N ALA A 21 -7.86 -6.90 -4.39
CA ALA A 21 -8.41 -7.71 -5.48
C ALA A 21 -7.89 -9.16 -5.47
N MET A 22 -6.61 -9.40 -5.16
CA MET A 22 -6.06 -10.75 -5.06
C MET A 22 -6.78 -11.59 -4.02
N ARG A 23 -7.22 -10.96 -2.91
CA ARG A 23 -7.91 -11.63 -1.80
C ARG A 23 -9.41 -11.79 -1.99
N ALA A 24 -10.03 -10.98 -2.83
CA ALA A 24 -11.45 -11.14 -3.13
C ALA A 24 -11.72 -12.54 -3.69
N ASP A 25 -12.65 -13.28 -3.07
CA ASP A 25 -13.09 -14.58 -3.57
C ASP A 25 -13.93 -14.38 -4.86
N PRO A 26 -13.43 -14.77 -6.04
CA PRO A 26 -14.16 -14.58 -7.29
C PRO A 26 -15.48 -15.36 -7.31
N HIS A 27 -15.57 -16.49 -6.61
CA HIS A 27 -16.80 -17.28 -6.54
C HIS A 27 -17.83 -16.64 -5.61
N ALA A 28 -17.42 -16.01 -4.51
CA ALA A 28 -18.32 -15.23 -3.67
C ALA A 28 -18.90 -14.03 -4.42
N LEU A 29 -18.08 -13.31 -5.20
CA LEU A 29 -18.55 -12.20 -6.04
C LEU A 29 -19.53 -12.66 -7.12
N ASP A 30 -19.28 -13.78 -7.78
CA ASP A 30 -20.21 -14.35 -8.78
C ASP A 30 -21.54 -14.79 -8.14
N ARG A 31 -21.50 -15.44 -6.95
CA ARG A 31 -22.71 -15.78 -6.21
C ARG A 31 -23.52 -14.55 -5.83
N LEU A 32 -22.86 -13.49 -5.32
CA LEU A 32 -23.51 -12.23 -4.97
C LEU A 32 -24.19 -11.59 -6.20
N ALA A 33 -23.48 -11.54 -7.32
CA ALA A 33 -24.00 -10.99 -8.57
C ALA A 33 -25.20 -11.77 -9.14
N ARG A 34 -25.31 -13.07 -8.86
CA ARG A 34 -26.46 -13.91 -9.26
C ARG A 34 -27.62 -13.82 -8.27
N ALA A 35 -27.33 -13.74 -6.98
CA ALA A 35 -28.34 -13.77 -5.92
C ALA A 35 -29.05 -12.42 -5.72
N ASN A 36 -28.40 -11.31 -6.10
CA ASN A 36 -28.96 -9.98 -5.90
C ASN A 36 -29.85 -9.55 -7.07
N ALA A 37 -31.16 -9.79 -6.92
CA ALA A 37 -32.18 -9.43 -7.91
C ALA A 37 -32.34 -7.90 -8.12
N ALA A 38 -31.77 -7.06 -7.26
CA ALA A 38 -31.81 -5.60 -7.40
C ALA A 38 -30.73 -5.05 -8.34
N LEU A 39 -29.75 -5.87 -8.74
CA LEU A 39 -28.72 -5.46 -9.70
C LEU A 39 -29.24 -5.59 -11.13
N ASP A 40 -29.08 -4.53 -11.92
CA ASP A 40 -29.30 -4.62 -13.35
C ASP A 40 -28.21 -5.49 -14.03
N PRO A 41 -28.44 -5.96 -15.27
CA PRO A 41 -27.50 -6.84 -15.97
C PRO A 41 -26.09 -6.27 -16.12
N HIS A 42 -25.93 -4.95 -16.29
CA HIS A 42 -24.61 -4.32 -16.43
C HIS A 42 -23.87 -4.29 -15.10
N SER A 43 -24.54 -3.93 -14.01
CA SER A 43 -23.95 -3.95 -12.67
C SER A 43 -23.53 -5.36 -12.25
N ALA A 44 -24.36 -6.37 -12.52
CA ALA A 44 -24.02 -7.76 -12.24
C ALA A 44 -22.83 -8.25 -13.09
N ALA A 45 -22.74 -7.85 -14.36
CA ALA A 45 -21.61 -8.17 -15.23
C ALA A 45 -20.31 -7.49 -14.78
N PHE A 46 -20.39 -6.24 -14.33
CA PHE A 46 -19.26 -5.53 -13.75
C PHE A 46 -18.75 -6.23 -12.50
N LEU A 47 -19.61 -6.59 -11.53
CA LEU A 47 -19.18 -7.28 -10.31
C LEU A 47 -18.44 -8.60 -10.58
N ARG A 48 -18.89 -9.38 -11.57
CA ARG A 48 -18.22 -10.63 -11.98
C ARG A 48 -16.81 -10.41 -12.55
N THR A 49 -16.56 -9.25 -13.16
CA THR A 49 -15.28 -8.93 -13.80
C THR A 49 -14.42 -7.98 -12.98
N ALA A 50 -14.97 -7.33 -11.96
CA ALA A 50 -14.33 -6.26 -11.17
C ALA A 50 -12.98 -6.69 -10.59
N ARG A 51 -12.90 -7.90 -10.03
CA ARG A 51 -11.62 -8.45 -9.53
C ARG A 51 -10.55 -8.49 -10.62
N MET A 52 -10.88 -9.05 -11.78
CA MET A 52 -9.94 -9.21 -12.89
C MET A 52 -9.55 -7.84 -13.45
N LEU A 53 -10.53 -6.94 -13.63
CA LEU A 53 -10.28 -5.57 -14.09
C LEU A 53 -9.33 -4.82 -13.14
N THR A 54 -9.58 -4.87 -11.83
CA THR A 54 -8.70 -4.23 -10.83
C THR A 54 -7.28 -4.80 -10.89
N LEU A 55 -7.12 -6.12 -11.00
CA LEU A 55 -5.80 -6.75 -11.12
C LEU A 55 -5.08 -6.35 -12.41
N ALA A 56 -5.77 -6.43 -13.55
CA ALA A 56 -5.20 -6.10 -14.87
C ALA A 56 -4.79 -4.63 -14.94
N THR A 57 -5.66 -3.71 -14.51
CA THR A 57 -5.38 -2.27 -14.49
C THR A 57 -4.26 -1.93 -13.51
N SER A 58 -4.24 -2.53 -12.32
CA SER A 58 -3.15 -2.31 -11.35
C SER A 58 -1.81 -2.84 -11.87
N ALA A 59 -1.79 -3.99 -12.55
CA ALA A 59 -0.58 -4.54 -13.16
C ALA A 59 -0.07 -3.66 -14.31
N ALA A 60 -0.96 -3.22 -15.21
CA ALA A 60 -0.62 -2.31 -16.30
C ALA A 60 -0.02 -0.99 -15.79
N LEU A 61 -0.64 -0.38 -14.77
CA LEU A 61 -0.16 0.86 -14.17
C LEU A 61 1.17 0.65 -13.43
N THR A 62 1.35 -0.49 -12.76
CA THR A 62 2.64 -0.85 -12.15
C THR A 62 3.77 -0.94 -13.20
N THR A 63 3.49 -1.48 -14.39
CA THR A 63 4.45 -1.50 -15.50
C THR A 63 4.82 -0.08 -15.94
N VAL A 64 3.83 0.81 -16.08
CA VAL A 64 4.08 2.23 -16.40
C VAL A 64 4.95 2.90 -15.33
N LEU A 65 4.67 2.67 -14.03
CA LEU A 65 5.46 3.22 -12.92
C LEU A 65 6.86 2.63 -12.78
N THR A 66 7.09 1.45 -13.35
CA THR A 66 8.42 0.83 -13.40
C THR A 66 9.31 1.54 -14.43
N VAL A 67 8.72 1.93 -15.55
CA VAL A 67 9.38 2.73 -16.60
C VAL A 67 9.56 4.17 -16.12
N HIS A 68 8.49 4.79 -15.63
CA HIS A 68 8.48 6.15 -15.10
C HIS A 68 8.88 6.17 -13.62
N ARG A 69 10.17 6.03 -13.35
CA ARG A 69 10.72 6.11 -11.99
C ARG A 69 11.71 7.27 -11.83
N PRO A 70 11.88 7.84 -10.63
CA PRO A 70 13.01 8.70 -10.33
C PRO A 70 14.33 7.97 -10.63
N GLY A 71 15.22 8.67 -11.29
CA GLY A 71 16.59 8.29 -11.58
C GLY A 71 17.49 9.52 -11.48
N ARG A 72 18.77 9.35 -11.79
CA ARG A 72 19.74 10.44 -11.81
C ARG A 72 20.25 10.67 -13.24
N ASP A 73 20.33 11.93 -13.65
CA ASP A 73 21.00 12.29 -14.90
C ASP A 73 22.53 12.30 -14.73
N ARG A 74 23.27 12.62 -15.80
CA ARG A 74 24.75 12.72 -15.76
C ARG A 74 25.28 13.80 -14.80
N ARG A 75 24.41 14.69 -14.31
CA ARG A 75 24.72 15.76 -13.35
C ARG A 75 24.15 15.46 -11.97
N GLU A 76 23.80 14.19 -11.71
CA GLU A 76 23.20 13.68 -10.47
C GLU A 76 21.85 14.33 -10.08
N ARG A 77 21.19 15.02 -11.00
CA ARG A 77 19.88 15.62 -10.72
C ARG A 77 18.80 14.55 -10.77
N LEU A 78 17.84 14.66 -9.85
CA LEU A 78 16.68 13.79 -9.83
C LEU A 78 15.83 14.06 -11.09
N VAL A 79 15.72 13.07 -11.96
CA VAL A 79 14.91 13.12 -13.19
C VAL A 79 14.10 11.85 -13.34
N CYS A 80 13.07 11.85 -14.17
CA CYS A 80 12.42 10.62 -14.59
C CYS A 80 13.36 9.81 -15.49
N ALA A 81 13.54 8.52 -15.18
CA ALA A 81 14.39 7.62 -15.96
C ALA A 81 13.92 7.44 -17.42
N ALA A 82 12.60 7.55 -17.67
CA ALA A 82 12.03 7.45 -19.01
C ALA A 82 12.01 8.78 -19.76
N CYS A 83 11.63 9.88 -19.08
CA CYS A 83 11.44 11.17 -19.74
C CYS A 83 12.70 12.06 -19.74
N GLY A 84 13.69 11.79 -18.88
CA GLY A 84 14.90 12.60 -18.72
C GLY A 84 14.67 13.99 -18.08
N VAL A 85 13.45 14.29 -17.63
CA VAL A 85 13.08 15.59 -17.05
C VAL A 85 12.81 15.49 -15.55
N GLY A 86 13.01 16.58 -14.81
CA GLY A 86 12.76 16.65 -13.36
C GLY A 86 11.28 16.53 -12.96
N HIS A 87 10.36 16.76 -13.90
CA HIS A 87 8.91 16.70 -13.65
C HIS A 87 8.24 15.76 -14.65
N CYS A 88 7.86 14.56 -14.20
CA CYS A 88 7.19 13.57 -15.05
C CYS A 88 5.68 13.83 -15.08
N GLN A 89 5.16 14.28 -16.22
CA GLN A 89 3.73 14.53 -16.39
C GLN A 89 2.90 13.24 -16.27
N THR A 90 3.42 12.10 -16.74
CA THR A 90 2.75 10.79 -16.59
C THR A 90 2.54 10.43 -15.12
N LEU A 91 3.58 10.55 -14.29
CA LEU A 91 3.46 10.26 -12.85
C LEU A 91 2.47 11.21 -12.17
N ARG A 92 2.52 12.49 -12.51
CA ARG A 92 1.60 13.49 -11.96
C ARG A 92 0.16 13.20 -12.36
N ALA A 93 -0.12 12.99 -13.64
CA ALA A 93 -1.46 12.70 -14.12
C ALA A 93 -2.05 11.42 -13.51
N ILE A 94 -1.24 10.37 -13.34
CA ILE A 94 -1.68 9.13 -12.67
C ILE A 94 -2.00 9.44 -11.19
N SER A 95 -1.12 10.15 -10.49
CA SER A 95 -1.35 10.51 -9.10
C SER A 95 -2.61 11.38 -8.93
N ASP A 96 -2.80 12.37 -9.80
CA ASP A 96 -3.96 13.26 -9.78
C ASP A 96 -5.25 12.49 -10.06
N ALA A 97 -5.23 11.53 -11.00
CA ALA A 97 -6.37 10.65 -11.26
C ALA A 97 -6.71 9.78 -10.04
N LEU A 98 -5.71 9.18 -9.40
CA LEU A 98 -5.94 8.39 -8.18
C LEU A 98 -6.52 9.22 -7.04
N ALA A 99 -6.05 10.45 -6.88
CA ALA A 99 -6.57 11.39 -5.90
C ALA A 99 -8.02 11.80 -6.22
N ALA A 100 -8.31 12.10 -7.49
CA ALA A 100 -9.63 12.54 -7.94
C ALA A 100 -10.71 11.45 -7.79
N TYR A 101 -10.37 10.20 -8.11
CA TYR A 101 -11.30 9.07 -7.96
C TYR A 101 -11.30 8.47 -6.56
N GLY A 102 -10.55 9.06 -5.61
CA GLY A 102 -10.53 8.62 -4.22
C GLY A 102 -10.21 7.13 -4.12
N LEU A 103 -9.20 6.65 -4.87
CA LEU A 103 -8.72 5.26 -4.76
C LEU A 103 -8.00 5.08 -3.41
N GLN A 104 -8.68 5.39 -2.32
CA GLN A 104 -8.34 4.99 -0.98
C GLN A 104 -8.80 3.54 -0.90
N SER A 105 -7.83 2.62 -0.98
CA SER A 105 -8.08 1.27 -0.48
C SER A 105 -8.62 1.38 0.94
N ASP A 106 -9.56 0.51 1.31
CA ASP A 106 -10.02 0.40 2.68
C ASP A 106 -8.83 0.50 3.63
N PRO A 107 -8.93 1.31 4.70
CA PRO A 107 -7.87 1.40 5.70
C PRO A 107 -7.45 -0.01 6.11
N VAL A 108 -6.15 -0.21 6.24
CA VAL A 108 -5.57 -1.45 6.75
C VAL A 108 -6.30 -1.81 8.04
N ASP A 109 -6.85 -3.01 8.08
CA ASP A 109 -7.43 -3.55 9.31
C ASP A 109 -6.35 -4.27 10.13
N ARG A 110 -6.70 -4.64 11.37
CA ARG A 110 -5.77 -5.33 12.27
C ARG A 110 -5.26 -6.65 11.69
N ALA A 111 -6.12 -7.39 11.00
CA ALA A 111 -5.75 -8.68 10.41
C ALA A 111 -4.76 -8.49 9.26
N GLU A 112 -4.88 -7.39 8.52
CA GLU A 112 -3.98 -7.05 7.44
C GLU A 112 -2.63 -6.54 7.94
N ALA A 113 -2.64 -5.70 8.97
CA ALA A 113 -1.42 -5.33 9.67
C ALA A 113 -0.66 -6.57 10.16
N TRP A 114 -1.38 -7.54 10.75
CA TRP A 114 -0.79 -8.82 11.17
C TRP A 114 -0.14 -9.56 10.00
N ARG A 115 -0.87 -9.79 8.90
CA ARG A 115 -0.32 -10.53 7.73
C ARG A 115 0.91 -9.88 7.13
N ARG A 116 0.93 -8.53 7.05
CA ARG A 116 2.07 -7.79 6.51
C ARG A 116 3.29 -7.88 7.42
N ALA A 117 3.08 -7.74 8.73
CA ALA A 117 4.13 -7.87 9.72
C ALA A 117 4.67 -9.32 9.77
N ASP A 118 3.78 -10.32 9.81
CA ASP A 118 4.14 -11.75 9.78
C ASP A 118 4.99 -12.09 8.57
N ALA A 119 4.57 -11.67 7.37
CA ALA A 119 5.35 -11.90 6.17
C ALA A 119 6.74 -11.22 6.22
N TRP A 120 6.88 -10.05 6.85
CA TRP A 120 8.17 -9.39 7.03
C TRP A 120 9.05 -10.18 8.02
N TYR A 121 8.54 -10.45 9.22
CA TYR A 121 9.30 -11.16 10.25
C TYR A 121 9.66 -12.58 9.81
N ALA A 122 8.76 -13.29 9.14
CA ALA A 122 9.02 -14.63 8.63
C ALA A 122 10.14 -14.65 7.59
N ARG A 123 10.20 -13.64 6.71
CA ARG A 123 11.32 -13.49 5.76
C ARG A 123 12.63 -13.13 6.46
N THR A 124 12.59 -12.24 7.44
CA THR A 124 13.79 -11.81 8.19
C THR A 124 14.35 -12.93 9.07
N ALA A 125 13.47 -13.71 9.72
CA ALA A 125 13.85 -14.82 10.60
C ALA A 125 14.07 -16.14 9.86
N SER A 126 13.63 -16.25 8.60
CA SER A 126 13.50 -17.51 7.85
C SER A 126 12.64 -18.57 8.55
N ARG A 127 11.70 -18.16 9.42
CA ARG A 127 10.75 -19.01 10.15
C ARG A 127 9.56 -18.20 10.68
N PRO A 128 8.41 -18.81 11.02
CA PRO A 128 7.32 -18.11 11.68
C PRO A 128 7.77 -17.49 13.02
N VAL A 129 7.31 -16.27 13.28
CA VAL A 129 7.61 -15.50 14.50
C VAL A 129 6.29 -15.12 15.18
N PRO A 130 6.09 -15.40 16.47
CA PRO A 130 4.90 -14.92 17.19
C PRO A 130 4.90 -13.39 17.30
N LEU A 131 3.80 -12.76 16.88
CA LEU A 131 3.64 -11.30 16.86
C LEU A 131 2.39 -10.84 17.59
N SER A 132 2.48 -9.71 18.29
CA SER A 132 1.32 -8.92 18.73
C SER A 132 1.09 -7.74 17.80
N ILE A 133 -0.17 -7.33 17.64
CA ILE A 133 -0.57 -6.16 16.85
C ILE A 133 -1.37 -5.23 17.73
N GLU A 134 -0.87 -4.01 17.90
CA GLU A 134 -1.49 -2.92 18.64
C GLU A 134 -1.94 -1.83 17.67
N ALA A 135 -3.18 -1.38 17.76
CA ALA A 135 -3.71 -0.33 16.90
C ALA A 135 -3.46 1.06 17.53
N PHE A 136 -3.20 2.05 16.68
CA PHE A 136 -3.23 3.47 17.02
C PHE A 136 -3.85 4.26 15.86
N ASP A 137 -4.05 5.56 16.01
CA ASP A 137 -4.83 6.36 15.06
C ASP A 137 -4.29 6.28 13.63
N GLU A 138 -2.98 6.44 13.44
CA GLU A 138 -2.35 6.45 12.11
C GLU A 138 -1.93 5.06 11.61
N GLY A 139 -2.11 3.99 12.39
CA GLY A 139 -1.58 2.69 11.98
C GLY A 139 -1.71 1.56 12.99
N PHE A 140 -0.78 0.60 12.84
CA PHE A 140 -0.63 -0.54 13.74
C PHE A 140 0.84 -0.75 14.06
N ILE A 141 1.14 -1.12 15.29
CA ILE A 141 2.47 -1.52 15.75
C ILE A 141 2.48 -3.04 15.82
N ALA A 142 3.43 -3.66 15.15
CA ALA A 142 3.72 -5.08 15.28
C ALA A 142 4.96 -5.28 16.15
N ARG A 143 4.80 -6.02 17.23
CA ARG A 143 5.90 -6.39 18.14
C ARG A 143 6.14 -7.88 18.06
N SER A 144 7.40 -8.26 17.90
CA SER A 144 7.84 -9.64 18.06
C SER A 144 7.91 -10.01 19.54
N ALA A 145 7.57 -11.25 19.87
CA ALA A 145 7.82 -11.81 21.20
C ALA A 145 9.30 -12.18 21.40
N GLU A 146 10.13 -12.10 20.35
CA GLU A 146 11.53 -12.51 20.38
C GLU A 146 12.47 -11.30 20.52
N GLU A 147 13.37 -11.36 21.50
CA GLU A 147 14.36 -10.32 21.78
C GLU A 147 15.42 -10.15 20.68
N ALA A 148 15.49 -11.08 19.73
CA ALA A 148 16.43 -11.02 18.60
C ALA A 148 16.15 -9.85 17.63
N PHE A 149 14.99 -9.20 17.74
CA PHE A 149 14.63 -8.04 16.91
C PHE A 149 14.80 -6.75 17.69
N ASP A 150 15.77 -5.93 17.28
CA ASP A 150 16.11 -4.64 17.91
C ASP A 150 15.11 -3.50 17.56
N GLY A 151 13.84 -3.85 17.33
CA GLY A 151 12.83 -2.88 16.93
C GLY A 151 11.46 -3.47 16.62
N VAL A 152 10.53 -2.55 16.34
CA VAL A 152 9.13 -2.86 16.01
C VAL A 152 8.80 -2.40 14.60
N LEU A 153 7.77 -2.98 14.00
CA LEU A 153 7.25 -2.51 12.72
C LEU A 153 6.03 -1.64 12.94
N VAL A 154 5.99 -0.48 12.29
CA VAL A 154 4.78 0.32 12.13
C VAL A 154 4.20 0.06 10.73
N VAL A 155 2.93 -0.30 10.70
CA VAL A 155 2.11 -0.47 9.50
C VAL A 155 1.21 0.75 9.36
N ASP A 156 1.43 1.54 8.30
CA ASP A 156 0.60 2.71 8.01
C ASP A 156 -0.86 2.32 7.72
N ARG A 157 -1.83 3.02 8.33
CA ARG A 157 -3.25 2.70 8.21
C ARG A 157 -3.79 2.86 6.78
N HIS A 158 -3.26 3.79 6.00
CA HIS A 158 -3.85 4.16 4.71
C HIS A 158 -3.15 3.49 3.52
N THR A 159 -1.86 3.24 3.65
CA THR A 159 -1.00 2.70 2.59
C THR A 159 -0.54 1.26 2.89
N GLY A 160 -0.56 0.88 4.17
CA GLY A 160 0.03 -0.35 4.67
C GLY A 160 1.55 -0.44 4.47
N ALA A 161 2.22 0.71 4.28
CA ALA A 161 3.67 0.77 4.26
C ALA A 161 4.24 0.27 5.60
N LEU A 162 5.34 -0.47 5.53
CA LEU A 162 6.05 -0.97 6.70
C LEU A 162 7.28 -0.11 6.96
N THR A 163 7.41 0.39 8.19
CA THR A 163 8.58 1.15 8.65
C THR A 163 9.08 0.54 9.94
N GLN A 164 10.41 0.45 10.10
CA GLN A 164 11.02 -0.07 11.32
C GLN A 164 11.30 1.07 12.29
N TRP A 165 10.98 0.85 13.56
CA TRP A 165 11.11 1.85 14.62
C TRP A 165 11.79 1.25 15.85
N PRO A 166 12.45 2.08 16.69
CA PRO A 166 12.94 1.64 17.99
C PRO A 166 11.80 1.07 18.86
N PRO A 167 12.09 0.17 19.82
CA PRO A 167 11.07 -0.52 20.63
C PRO A 167 10.50 0.38 21.74
N LEU A 168 9.89 1.48 21.32
CA LEU A 168 9.28 2.48 22.20
C LEU A 168 7.85 2.07 22.58
N ALA A 169 7.36 2.67 23.66
CA ALA A 169 5.96 2.56 24.07
C ALA A 169 5.03 3.12 22.99
N THR A 170 3.80 2.61 22.94
CA THR A 170 2.83 2.89 21.87
C THR A 170 2.55 4.38 21.69
N ASP A 171 2.36 5.13 22.77
CA ASP A 171 2.09 6.57 22.71
C ASP A 171 3.29 7.39 22.20
N ALA A 172 4.51 6.95 22.54
CA ALA A 172 5.74 7.56 22.07
C ALA A 172 5.94 7.29 20.57
N LEU A 173 5.69 6.05 20.13
CA LEU A 173 5.69 5.70 18.71
C LEU A 173 4.65 6.47 17.93
N ALA A 174 3.40 6.55 18.41
CA ALA A 174 2.34 7.28 17.74
C ALA A 174 2.71 8.77 17.57
N SER A 175 3.28 9.38 18.62
CA SER A 175 3.73 10.77 18.56
C SER A 175 4.88 10.98 17.57
N GLN A 176 5.90 10.13 17.61
CA GLN A 176 7.01 10.20 16.65
C GLN A 176 6.52 9.91 15.22
N TYR A 177 5.67 8.91 15.03
CA TYR A 177 5.13 8.56 13.72
C TYR A 177 4.36 9.73 13.09
N ARG A 178 3.59 10.49 13.88
CA ARG A 178 2.95 11.73 13.42
C ARG A 178 3.96 12.79 12.95
N HIS A 179 5.09 12.93 13.62
CA HIS A 179 6.17 13.82 13.17
C HIS A 179 6.80 13.35 11.87
N TYR A 180 6.99 12.04 11.73
CA TYR A 180 7.52 11.43 10.51
C TYR A 180 6.59 11.65 9.31
N LEU A 181 5.28 11.44 9.49
CA LEU A 181 4.28 11.71 8.44
C LEU A 181 4.26 13.19 8.02
N ARG A 182 4.63 14.11 8.91
CA ARG A 182 4.75 15.55 8.63
C ARG A 182 6.12 15.95 8.07
N GLY A 183 7.07 15.02 7.97
CA GLY A 183 8.44 15.28 7.53
C GLY A 183 9.27 16.10 8.53
N THR A 184 8.94 16.04 9.82
CA THR A 184 9.61 16.80 10.89
C THR A 184 10.48 15.93 11.79
N LEU A 185 10.85 14.73 11.32
CA LEU A 185 11.77 13.79 11.97
C LEU A 185 13.00 13.59 11.10
#